data_AF-A0AAN5C4M8-F1
#
_entry.id   AF-A0AAN5C4M8-F1
#
_cell.length_a   1.000
_cell.length_b   1.000
_cell.length_c   1.000
_cell.angle_alpha   90.00
_cell.angle_beta   90.00
_cell.angle_gamma   90.00
#
_symmetry.space_group_name_H-M   'P 1'
#
loop_
_entity.id
_entity.type
_entity.pdbx_description
1 polymer ?
#
loop_
_entity_poly.entity_id
_entity_poly.type
_entity_poly.pdbx_seq_one_letter_code
_entity_poly.pdbx_strand_id
1 'polypeptide(L)'
;SGSLITPSVVQFGDKIIVGEQALLKRTSHPSQTICEIKRFIGREHNDLNLKKRNWPFEVIRGNKGKACVRVDGETYFPEEISAIILKHMKAIAEKYVDSPKDAVITVPSNFTNVQRQATKDAGKLAGLNVL
;
A
#
# COMPACT_ATOMS: atom_id res chain seq x y z
N SER A 1 20.24 -14.55 -4.10
CA SER A 1 20.46 -13.24 -4.77
C SER A 1 19.34 -12.31 -4.33
N GLY A 2 19.66 -11.15 -3.76
CA GLY A 2 18.67 -10.18 -3.28
C GLY A 2 18.58 -8.97 -4.22
N SER A 3 17.36 -8.56 -4.56
CA SER A 3 17.12 -7.30 -5.26
C SER A 3 17.25 -6.12 -4.29
N LEU A 4 17.82 -5.01 -4.76
CA LEU A 4 17.92 -3.76 -3.98
C LEU A 4 16.58 -2.99 -3.92
N ILE A 5 15.58 -3.43 -4.70
CA ILE A 5 14.28 -2.77 -4.81
C ILE A 5 13.18 -3.81 -4.59
N THR A 6 12.24 -3.51 -3.71
CA THR A 6 11.04 -4.33 -3.53
C THR A 6 9.88 -3.67 -4.29
N PRO A 7 9.25 -4.36 -5.27
CA PRO A 7 8.04 -3.87 -5.90
C PRO A 7 6.95 -3.54 -4.87
N SER A 8 6.31 -2.38 -4.99
CA SER A 8 5.19 -2.00 -4.13
C SER A 8 3.90 -2.69 -4.58
N VAL A 9 3.87 -4.02 -4.42
CA VAL A 9 2.78 -4.91 -4.80
C VAL A 9 2.45 -5.82 -3.62
N VAL A 10 1.16 -5.97 -3.33
CA VAL A 10 0.63 -6.88 -2.30
C VAL A 10 -0.30 -7.86 -2.97
N GLN A 11 -0.14 -9.16 -2.73
CA GLN A 11 -1.13 -10.16 -3.13
C GLN A 11 -1.76 -10.78 -1.88
N PHE A 12 -3.09 -10.81 -1.89
CA PHE A 12 -3.93 -11.38 -0.84
C PHE A 12 -4.33 -12.82 -1.20
N GLY A 13 -4.38 -13.68 -0.19
CA GLY A 13 -4.74 -15.10 -0.30
C GLY A 13 -4.54 -15.74 1.08
N ASP A 14 -4.28 -17.05 1.14
CA ASP A 14 -4.01 -17.76 2.41
C ASP A 14 -2.89 -17.10 3.24
N LYS A 15 -1.90 -16.54 2.55
CA LYS A 15 -0.86 -15.70 3.12
C LYS A 15 -0.70 -14.45 2.28
N ILE A 16 -0.60 -13.31 2.93
CA ILE A 16 -0.28 -12.06 2.26
C ILE A 16 1.21 -12.09 1.87
N ILE A 17 1.48 -11.90 0.58
CA ILE A 17 2.84 -11.79 0.05
C ILE A 17 3.05 -10.40 -0.54
N VAL A 18 4.31 -9.93 -0.51
CA VAL A 18 4.71 -8.59 -0.94
C VAL A 18 5.89 -8.69 -1.91
N GLY A 19 6.05 -7.71 -2.79
CA GLY A 19 7.25 -7.59 -3.62
C GLY A 19 7.18 -8.43 -4.89
N GLU A 20 8.31 -9.03 -5.25
CA GLU A 20 8.45 -9.81 -6.49
C GLU A 20 7.48 -11.00 -6.53
N GLN A 21 7.33 -11.71 -5.41
CA GLN A 21 6.43 -12.86 -5.32
C GLN A 21 4.96 -12.44 -5.57
N ALA A 22 4.55 -11.28 -5.04
CA ALA A 22 3.23 -10.72 -5.31
C ALA A 22 3.07 -10.28 -6.77
N LEU A 23 4.11 -9.65 -7.35
CA LEU A 23 4.10 -9.19 -8.74
C LEU A 23 3.89 -10.34 -9.73
N LEU A 24 4.47 -11.51 -9.47
CA LEU A 24 4.27 -12.72 -10.30
C LEU A 24 2.80 -13.20 -10.32
N LYS A 25 2.01 -12.86 -9.31
CA LYS A 25 0.59 -13.24 -9.22
C LYS A 25 -0.35 -12.29 -9.97
N ARG A 26 0.12 -11.12 -10.39
CA ARG A 26 -0.72 -10.07 -10.99
C ARG A 26 -1.58 -10.52 -12.17
N THR A 27 -1.10 -11.45 -12.99
CA THR A 27 -1.85 -11.96 -14.16
C THR A 27 -2.81 -13.09 -13.80
N SER A 28 -2.42 -13.97 -12.85
CA SER A 28 -3.23 -15.13 -12.48
C SER A 28 -4.28 -14.83 -11.41
N HIS A 29 -4.00 -13.88 -10.51
CA HIS A 29 -4.87 -13.45 -9.42
C HIS A 29 -5.03 -11.92 -9.42
N PRO A 30 -5.55 -11.34 -10.52
CA PRO A 30 -5.56 -9.89 -10.73
C PRO A 30 -6.39 -9.11 -9.69
N SER A 31 -7.54 -9.64 -9.26
CA SER A 31 -8.40 -8.99 -8.26
C SER A 31 -7.84 -8.97 -6.85
N GLN A 32 -6.95 -9.92 -6.54
CA GLN A 32 -6.31 -10.05 -5.24
C GLN A 32 -4.89 -9.47 -5.22
N THR A 33 -4.36 -9.00 -6.35
CA THR A 33 -3.01 -8.44 -6.46
C THR A 33 -3.07 -6.93 -6.63
N ILE A 34 -2.79 -6.21 -5.55
CA ILE A 34 -2.90 -4.76 -5.48
C ILE A 34 -1.57 -4.11 -5.85
N CYS A 35 -1.59 -3.34 -6.93
CA CYS A 35 -0.49 -2.52 -7.43
C CYS A 35 -0.85 -1.04 -7.35
N GLU A 36 0.16 -0.17 -7.43
CA GLU A 36 -0.01 1.28 -7.53
C GLU A 36 -0.88 1.92 -6.43
N ILE A 37 -0.97 1.29 -5.24
CA ILE A 37 -1.86 1.75 -4.16
C ILE A 37 -1.56 3.19 -3.69
N LYS A 38 -0.31 3.64 -3.86
CA LYS A 38 0.11 5.03 -3.63
C LYS A 38 -0.70 6.05 -4.45
N ARG A 39 -1.31 5.64 -5.57
CA ARG A 39 -2.22 6.51 -6.34
C ARG A 39 -3.51 6.81 -5.60
N PHE A 40 -3.96 5.92 -4.71
CA PHE A 40 -5.24 6.01 -4.00
C PHE A 40 -5.12 6.71 -2.65
N ILE A 41 -3.94 6.71 -2.05
CA ILE A 41 -3.73 7.23 -0.70
C ILE A 41 -4.20 8.69 -0.56
N GLY A 42 -5.03 8.94 0.45
CA GLY A 42 -5.63 10.24 0.73
C GLY A 42 -6.55 10.80 -0.37
N ARG A 43 -7.02 9.98 -1.32
CA ARG A 43 -7.99 10.39 -2.36
C ARG A 43 -9.41 9.94 -2.06
N GLU A 44 -10.36 10.65 -2.66
CA GLU A 44 -11.76 10.28 -2.67
C GLU A 44 -12.06 9.27 -3.78
N HIS A 45 -13.08 8.43 -3.57
CA HIS A 45 -13.55 7.45 -4.55
C HIS A 45 -13.97 8.11 -5.89
N ASN A 46 -14.41 9.36 -5.85
CA ASN A 46 -14.86 10.08 -7.03
C ASN A 46 -13.74 10.83 -7.77
N ASP A 47 -12.48 10.71 -7.35
CA ASP A 47 -11.35 11.34 -8.05
C ASP A 47 -11.24 10.84 -9.50
N LEU A 48 -11.31 11.78 -10.45
CA LEU A 48 -11.27 11.49 -11.89
C LEU A 48 -9.97 10.79 -12.32
N ASN A 49 -8.86 11.02 -11.62
CA ASN A 49 -7.60 10.35 -11.93
C ASN A 49 -7.65 8.85 -11.63
N LEU A 50 -8.47 8.43 -10.66
CA LEU A 50 -8.70 7.03 -10.36
C LEU A 50 -9.69 6.42 -11.35
N LYS A 51 -10.76 7.13 -11.72
CA LYS A 51 -11.81 6.64 -12.63
C LYS A 51 -11.39 6.51 -14.09
N LYS A 52 -10.35 7.23 -14.53
CA LYS A 52 -9.83 7.16 -15.91
C LYS A 52 -9.10 5.86 -16.25
N ARG A 53 -8.89 4.97 -15.28
CA ARG A 53 -8.16 3.71 -15.46
C ARG A 53 -9.03 2.53 -15.05
N ASN A 54 -8.90 1.44 -15.78
CA ASN A 54 -9.47 0.15 -15.38
C ASN A 54 -8.50 -0.53 -14.42
N TRP A 55 -8.93 -0.70 -13.18
CA TRP A 55 -8.16 -1.40 -12.16
C TRP A 55 -8.57 -2.88 -12.15
N PRO A 56 -7.61 -3.82 -12.03
CA PRO A 56 -7.91 -5.25 -12.00
C PRO A 56 -8.55 -5.71 -10.68
N PHE A 57 -8.51 -4.84 -9.66
CA PHE A 57 -9.08 -5.04 -8.33
C PHE A 57 -10.23 -4.06 -8.09
N GLU A 58 -11.08 -4.40 -7.13
CA GLU A 58 -12.27 -3.62 -6.85
C GLU A 58 -11.96 -2.37 -6.03
N VAL A 59 -12.39 -1.22 -6.54
CA VAL A 59 -12.29 0.07 -5.86
C VAL A 59 -13.68 0.48 -5.42
N ILE A 60 -13.85 0.73 -4.13
CA ILE A 60 -15.14 1.05 -3.52
C ILE A 60 -15.10 2.38 -2.76
N ARG A 61 -16.29 2.94 -2.50
CA ARG A 61 -16.46 4.13 -1.68
C ARG A 61 -16.45 3.73 -0.20
N GLY A 62 -15.37 4.06 0.50
CA GLY A 62 -15.26 3.88 1.94
C GLY A 62 -15.94 4.99 2.75
N ASN A 63 -15.63 5.03 4.04
CA ASN A 63 -16.15 6.05 4.94
C ASN A 63 -15.78 7.46 4.46
N LYS A 64 -16.68 8.42 4.70
CA LYS A 64 -16.52 9.83 4.30
C LYS A 64 -16.17 10.04 2.80
N GLY A 65 -16.48 9.07 1.94
CA GLY A 65 -16.23 9.16 0.51
C GLY A 65 -14.81 8.82 0.06
N LYS A 66 -13.93 8.34 0.95
CA LYS A 66 -12.57 7.92 0.60
C LYS A 66 -12.56 6.76 -0.41
N ALA A 67 -11.53 6.71 -1.25
CA ALA A 67 -11.27 5.56 -2.09
C ALA A 67 -10.70 4.41 -1.24
N CYS A 68 -11.34 3.24 -1.30
CA CYS A 68 -10.86 2.02 -0.65
C CYS A 68 -10.78 0.89 -1.67
N VAL A 69 -10.06 -0.17 -1.33
CA VAL A 69 -9.95 -1.39 -2.14
C VAL A 69 -10.70 -2.50 -1.42
N ARG A 70 -11.51 -3.27 -2.14
CA ARG A 70 -12.15 -4.47 -1.61
C ARG A 70 -11.44 -5.71 -2.14
N VAL A 71 -11.05 -6.61 -1.24
CA VAL A 71 -10.40 -7.88 -1.57
C VAL A 71 -11.06 -8.98 -0.75
N ASP A 72 -11.59 -9.99 -1.44
CA ASP A 72 -12.26 -11.16 -0.82
C ASP A 72 -13.34 -10.79 0.20
N GLY A 73 -14.09 -9.73 -0.07
CA GLY A 73 -15.17 -9.22 0.80
C GLY A 73 -14.71 -8.21 1.86
N GLU A 74 -13.41 -8.14 2.15
CA GLU A 74 -12.84 -7.23 3.14
C GLU A 74 -12.45 -5.88 2.52
N THR A 75 -12.69 -4.80 3.27
CA THR A 75 -12.40 -3.44 2.84
C THR A 75 -11.08 -2.95 3.44
N TYR A 76 -10.19 -2.47 2.58
CA TYR A 76 -8.90 -1.91 2.97
C TYR A 76 -8.79 -0.46 2.52
N PHE A 77 -8.38 0.40 3.45
CA PHE A 77 -7.90 1.73 3.13
C PHE A 77 -6.50 1.65 2.47
N PRO A 78 -6.18 2.59 1.56
CA PRO A 78 -4.86 2.62 0.93
C PRO A 78 -3.69 2.70 1.92
N GLU A 79 -3.88 3.39 3.06
CA GLU A 79 -2.91 3.43 4.16
C GLU A 79 -2.64 2.05 4.79
N GLU A 80 -3.64 1.18 4.90
CA GLU A 80 -3.49 -0.17 5.46
C GLU A 80 -2.68 -1.07 4.53
N ILE A 81 -2.98 -1.03 3.22
CA ILE A 81 -2.22 -1.78 2.22
C ILE A 81 -0.78 -1.25 2.13
N SER A 82 -0.60 0.07 2.21
CA SER A 82 0.73 0.68 2.25
C SER A 82 1.50 0.25 3.51
N ALA A 83 0.81 0.09 4.65
CA ALA A 83 1.40 -0.41 5.88
C ALA A 83 1.87 -1.87 5.76
N ILE A 84 1.17 -2.73 5.01
CA ILE A 84 1.62 -4.09 4.71
C ILE A 84 2.99 -4.05 3.99
N ILE A 85 3.14 -3.17 3.01
CA ILE A 85 4.40 -2.99 2.28
C ILE A 85 5.50 -2.47 3.24
N LEU A 86 5.19 -1.48 4.07
CA LEU A 86 6.16 -0.93 5.02
C LEU A 86 6.57 -1.93 6.10
N LYS A 87 5.66 -2.78 6.60
CA LYS A 87 5.99 -3.90 7.50
C LYS A 87 6.95 -4.88 6.85
N HIS A 88 6.75 -5.18 5.56
CA HIS A 88 7.68 -6.02 4.82
C HIS A 88 9.07 -5.38 4.71
N MET A 89 9.14 -4.09 4.40
CA MET A 89 10.41 -3.35 4.37
C MET A 89 11.09 -3.31 5.74
N LYS A 90 10.32 -3.12 6.81
CA LYS A 90 10.79 -3.19 8.19
C LYS A 90 11.38 -4.57 8.51
N ALA A 91 10.68 -5.65 8.17
CA ALA A 91 11.16 -7.02 8.37
C ALA A 91 12.43 -7.35 7.56
N ILE A 92 12.64 -6.70 6.42
CA ILE A 92 13.91 -6.78 5.69
C ILE A 92 15.00 -6.04 6.49
N ALA A 93 14.74 -4.82 6.95
CA ALA A 93 15.70 -4.03 7.71
C ALA A 93 16.08 -4.70 9.05
N GLU A 94 15.14 -5.39 9.69
CA GLU A 94 15.34 -6.16 10.93
C GLU A 94 16.38 -7.29 10.79
N LYS A 95 16.69 -7.72 9.57
CA LYS A 95 17.79 -8.69 9.33
C LYS A 95 19.18 -8.08 9.44
N TYR A 96 19.26 -6.75 9.44
CA TYR A 96 20.51 -5.99 9.42
C TYR A 96 20.65 -5.04 10.61
N VAL A 97 19.53 -4.61 11.20
CA VAL A 97 19.47 -3.66 12.31
C VAL A 97 18.44 -4.15 13.32
N ASP A 98 18.79 -4.16 14.60
CA ASP A 98 17.85 -4.56 15.64
C ASP A 98 16.77 -3.51 15.86
N SER A 99 15.50 -3.93 15.74
CA SER A 99 14.33 -3.13 16.12
C SER A 99 14.30 -1.70 15.53
N PRO A 100 14.33 -1.50 14.21
CA PRO A 100 14.21 -0.19 13.59
C PRO A 100 12.84 0.41 13.91
N LYS A 101 12.83 1.52 14.66
CA LYS A 101 11.61 2.21 15.10
C LYS A 101 11.34 3.47 14.30
N ASP A 102 12.36 4.23 13.95
CA ASP A 102 12.22 5.51 13.27
C ASP A 102 12.41 5.35 11.75
N ALA A 103 11.62 6.08 10.97
CA ALA A 103 11.72 6.06 9.52
C ALA A 103 11.42 7.43 8.90
N VAL A 104 12.18 7.78 7.86
CA VAL A 104 11.84 8.86 6.93
C VAL A 104 11.16 8.22 5.73
N ILE A 105 9.92 8.62 5.44
CA ILE A 105 9.12 8.08 4.33
C ILE A 105 8.90 9.17 3.28
N THR A 106 9.32 8.91 2.05
CA THR A 106 9.24 9.90 0.97
C THR A 106 7.84 9.98 0.35
N VAL A 107 7.40 11.20 0.06
CA VAL A 107 6.14 11.51 -0.63
C VAL A 107 6.40 12.44 -1.81
N PRO A 108 5.60 12.36 -2.90
CA PRO A 108 5.70 13.30 -4.01
C PRO A 108 5.50 14.75 -3.54
N SER A 109 6.18 15.69 -4.20
CA SER A 109 6.08 17.12 -3.88
C SER A 109 4.65 17.66 -4.00
N ASN A 110 3.86 17.12 -4.93
CA ASN A 110 2.47 17.50 -5.20
C ASN A 110 1.43 16.83 -4.29
N PHE A 111 1.84 16.04 -3.28
CA PHE A 111 0.88 15.47 -2.32
C PHE A 111 0.26 16.56 -1.44
N THR A 112 -1.07 16.51 -1.30
CA THR A 112 -1.82 17.37 -0.37
C THR A 112 -1.54 16.98 1.09
N ASN A 113 -1.91 17.85 2.04
CA ASN A 113 -1.77 17.55 3.47
C ASN A 113 -2.48 16.25 3.88
N VAL A 114 -3.65 15.97 3.30
CA VAL A 114 -4.41 14.73 3.55
C VAL A 114 -3.63 13.50 3.07
N GLN A 115 -3.00 13.57 1.90
CA GLN A 115 -2.20 12.46 1.35
C GLN A 115 -0.90 12.24 2.13
N ARG A 116 -0.27 13.33 2.58
CA ARG A 116 0.92 13.29 3.46
C ARG A 116 0.57 12.65 4.80
N GLN A 117 -0.54 13.05 5.41
CA GLN A 117 -1.01 12.49 6.66
C GLN A 117 -1.35 11.00 6.53
N ALA A 118 -2.08 10.60 5.48
CA ALA A 118 -2.38 9.19 5.23
C ALA A 118 -1.11 8.34 5.01
N THR A 119 -0.07 8.90 4.38
CA THR A 119 1.24 8.22 4.28
C THR A 119 1.92 8.08 5.64
N LYS A 120 1.85 9.11 6.49
CA LYS A 120 2.34 9.06 7.87
C LYS A 120 1.60 7.99 8.69
N ASP A 121 0.29 7.89 8.51
CA ASP A 121 -0.56 6.92 9.19
C ASP A 121 -0.25 5.48 8.73
N ALA A 122 0.05 5.26 7.45
CA ALA A 122 0.58 3.98 6.97
C ALA A 122 1.87 3.56 7.69
N GLY A 123 2.79 4.52 7.92
CA GLY A 123 4.01 4.28 8.71
C GLY A 123 3.70 3.89 10.16
N LYS A 124 2.77 4.60 10.81
CA LYS A 124 2.32 4.25 12.17
C LYS A 124 1.69 2.86 12.24
N LEU A 125 0.82 2.51 11.29
CA LEU A 125 0.20 1.18 11.17
C LEU A 125 1.25 0.08 10.94
N ALA A 126 2.40 0.43 10.35
CA ALA A 126 3.55 -0.46 10.20
C ALA A 126 4.44 -0.57 11.45
N GLY A 127 4.09 0.13 12.53
CA GLY A 127 4.90 0.17 13.75
C GLY A 127 6.19 0.95 13.57
N LEU A 128 6.16 2.00 12.75
CA LEU A 128 7.25 2.95 12.54
C LEU A 128 6.84 4.34 13.07
N ASN A 129 7.74 4.98 13.80
CA ASN A 129 7.68 6.40 14.07
C ASN A 129 8.18 7.17 12.84
N VAL A 130 7.29 7.95 12.24
CA VAL A 130 7.60 8.72 11.03
C VAL A 130 8.02 10.12 11.42
N LEU A 131 9.28 10.44 11.14
CA LEU A 131 9.93 11.72 11.43
C LEU A 131 9.36 12.85 10.56
#